data_AF-A0A2E3A4K5-F1
#
_entry.id   AF-A0A2E3A4K5-F1
#
_cell.length_a   1.000
_cell.length_b   1.000
_cell.length_c   1.000
_cell.angle_alpha   90.00
_cell.angle_beta   90.00
_cell.angle_gamma   90.00
#
_symmetry.space_group_name_H-M   'P 1'
#
loop_
_entity.id
_entity.type
_entity.pdbx_description
1 polymer ?
#
loop_
_entity_poly.entity_id
_entity_poly.type
_entity_poly.pdbx_seq_one_letter_code
_entity_poly.pdbx_strand_id
1 'polypeptide(L)'
;MKTYRIAGALAAAVLFSGGALPSEEQFNLEPASLAQLEKAVRSRGDPARGREIFLDTRDAQCANCHRIQGVGGHVGPALGSIMERLDIRQIAEALIAPSRKLTGGYETYTIARTDGKILSGLKLKDSGNQLLLRDGLGKDTVIQKEQISRIEKSPVSLMPARLVSRLSRKDLVNLISFLKNPAAQLKLNGRLSRAWITGPFSRSISRTEPFEKNPDPAKVAVSSTGKLLQWKLINARADGLIQLAGPVAAKKSSAYILALMKSDREREAVLRLDHSSGMRLLVNSETVYSSRNPARNSRLSIRLRKGWNTILSRVSNPTGDSTLGIRYEPARGLRLTADRQD
;
A
#
# COMPACT_ATOMS: atom_id res chain seq x y z
N MET A 1 17.74 52.14 3.34
CA MET A 1 16.94 51.99 4.58
C MET A 1 15.47 52.27 4.28
N LYS A 2 14.61 51.25 4.31
CA LYS A 2 13.16 51.40 4.47
C LYS A 2 12.64 50.12 5.13
N THR A 3 12.41 50.20 6.43
CA THR A 3 11.80 49.18 7.27
C THR A 3 10.30 49.15 7.04
N TYR A 4 9.74 47.99 6.72
CA TYR A 4 8.30 47.74 6.84
C TYR A 4 8.06 46.64 7.86
N ARG A 5 7.42 47.03 8.97
CA ARG A 5 6.89 46.16 10.02
C ARG A 5 5.60 45.54 9.47
N ILE A 6 5.49 44.22 9.46
CA ILE A 6 4.22 43.53 9.22
C ILE A 6 3.85 42.82 10.51
N ALA A 7 2.93 43.45 11.26
CA ALA A 7 2.14 42.81 12.30
C ALA A 7 0.68 43.07 11.92
N GLY A 8 -0.14 42.02 11.88
CA GLY A 8 -1.57 42.17 11.62
C GLY A 8 -2.22 40.86 11.22
N ALA A 9 -3.05 40.35 12.13
CA ALA A 9 -3.80 39.10 12.02
C ALA A 9 -4.71 39.05 10.78
N LEU A 10 -4.82 37.85 10.19
CA LEU A 10 -5.93 37.50 9.30
C LEU A 10 -6.80 36.48 10.03
N ALA A 11 -7.86 37.01 10.64
CA ALA A 11 -8.95 36.26 11.23
C ALA A 11 -9.73 35.52 10.13
N ALA A 12 -10.08 34.28 10.43
CA ALA A 12 -10.95 33.42 9.62
C ALA A 12 -12.41 33.88 9.71
N ALA A 13 -13.08 34.00 8.57
CA ALA A 13 -14.54 33.93 8.49
C ALA A 13 -14.94 33.58 7.04
N VAL A 14 -15.28 32.32 6.80
CA VAL A 14 -16.15 31.92 5.67
C VAL A 14 -17.37 31.26 6.29
N LEU A 15 -18.51 31.94 6.17
CA LEU A 15 -19.83 31.47 6.55
C LEU A 15 -20.22 30.30 5.65
N PHE A 16 -20.46 29.13 6.25
CA PHE A 16 -21.22 28.06 5.61
C PHE A 16 -22.53 27.86 6.37
N SER A 17 -23.62 28.24 5.71
CA SER A 17 -24.99 27.94 6.07
C SER A 17 -25.33 26.47 5.81
N GLY A 18 -25.96 25.83 6.79
CA GLY A 18 -26.98 24.80 6.57
C GLY A 18 -26.51 23.40 6.17
N GLY A 19 -25.92 22.67 7.11
CA GLY A 19 -25.79 21.21 7.05
C GLY A 19 -25.15 20.72 8.36
N ALA A 20 -25.87 19.92 9.14
CA ALA A 20 -25.37 19.39 10.40
C ALA A 20 -23.98 18.74 10.20
N LEU A 21 -22.98 19.19 10.95
CA LEU A 21 -21.66 18.57 11.02
C LEU A 21 -21.70 17.44 12.06
N PRO A 22 -21.57 16.15 11.69
CA PRO A 22 -21.40 15.09 12.67
C PRO A 22 -19.96 14.55 12.53
N SER A 23 -18.97 15.06 13.27
CA SER A 23 -17.67 14.37 13.34
C SER A 23 -16.70 14.76 14.46
N GLU A 24 -16.93 15.82 15.24
CA GLU A 24 -15.99 16.16 16.34
C GLU A 24 -16.14 15.21 17.56
N GLU A 25 -17.31 14.61 17.78
CA GLU A 25 -17.60 13.83 19.01
C GLU A 25 -17.51 12.30 18.87
N GLN A 26 -17.32 11.74 17.67
CA GLN A 26 -17.54 10.30 17.48
C GLN A 26 -16.53 9.42 18.24
N PHE A 27 -15.28 9.87 18.30
CA PHE A 27 -14.17 9.21 18.99
C PHE A 27 -13.35 10.25 19.75
N ASN A 28 -13.44 10.21 21.08
CA ASN A 28 -12.61 11.03 21.96
C ASN A 28 -11.70 10.14 22.81
N LEU A 29 -10.69 10.77 23.42
CA LEU A 29 -9.68 10.10 24.23
C LEU A 29 -10.02 10.06 25.72
N GLU A 30 -11.27 10.35 26.08
CA GLU A 30 -11.70 10.30 27.48
C GLU A 30 -11.54 8.88 28.04
N PRO A 31 -11.06 8.72 29.29
CA PRO A 31 -10.81 7.40 29.88
C PRO A 31 -12.02 6.46 29.80
N ALA A 32 -13.23 6.99 30.02
CA ALA A 32 -14.47 6.22 29.93
C ALA A 32 -14.76 5.74 28.49
N SER A 33 -14.57 6.60 27.49
CA SER A 33 -14.74 6.26 26.07
C SER A 33 -13.75 5.18 25.63
N LEU A 34 -12.48 5.32 26.03
CA LEU A 34 -11.44 4.32 25.73
C LEU A 34 -11.73 2.98 26.42
N ALA A 35 -12.22 2.98 27.66
CA ALA A 35 -12.62 1.77 28.37
C ALA A 35 -13.80 1.06 27.67
N GLN A 36 -14.80 1.80 27.21
CA GLN A 36 -15.92 1.23 26.45
C GLN A 36 -15.47 0.66 25.10
N LEU A 37 -14.57 1.36 24.40
CA LEU A 37 -13.99 0.89 23.16
C LEU A 37 -13.19 -0.40 23.39
N GLU A 38 -12.38 -0.45 24.43
CA GLU A 38 -11.62 -1.64 24.80
C GLU A 38 -12.53 -2.84 25.08
N LYS A 39 -13.57 -2.65 25.90
CA LYS A 39 -14.57 -3.69 26.17
C LYS A 39 -15.19 -4.20 24.86
N ALA A 40 -15.56 -3.29 23.97
CA ALA A 40 -16.14 -3.60 22.67
C ALA A 40 -15.20 -4.40 21.75
N VAL A 41 -13.91 -4.02 21.68
CA VAL A 41 -12.91 -4.78 20.91
C VAL A 41 -12.81 -6.21 21.41
N ARG A 42 -12.78 -6.41 22.73
CA ARG A 42 -12.66 -7.74 23.35
C ARG A 42 -13.90 -8.60 23.17
N SER A 43 -15.11 -8.02 23.24
CA SER A 43 -16.35 -8.79 23.28
C SER A 43 -17.03 -8.99 21.92
N ARG A 44 -16.87 -8.04 20.99
CA ARG A 44 -17.66 -7.99 19.75
C ARG A 44 -16.85 -7.61 18.50
N GLY A 45 -15.53 -7.50 18.61
CA GLY A 45 -14.69 -7.15 17.46
C GLY A 45 -14.57 -8.30 16.47
N ASP A 46 -14.76 -8.01 15.19
CA ASP A 46 -14.56 -8.94 14.07
C ASP A 46 -13.22 -8.67 13.35
N PRO A 47 -12.20 -9.53 13.54
CA PRO A 47 -10.91 -9.39 12.87
C PRO A 47 -10.97 -9.57 11.34
N ALA A 48 -11.95 -10.31 10.81
CA ALA A 48 -12.08 -10.50 9.37
C ALA A 48 -12.57 -9.20 8.73
N ARG A 49 -13.60 -8.57 9.29
CA ARG A 49 -14.05 -7.24 8.88
C ARG A 49 -12.97 -6.18 9.10
N GLY A 50 -12.26 -6.25 10.23
CA GLY A 50 -11.12 -5.36 10.51
C GLY A 50 -10.01 -5.41 9.47
N ARG A 51 -9.72 -6.61 8.95
CA ARG A 51 -8.77 -6.80 7.85
C ARG A 51 -9.24 -6.10 6.57
N GLU A 52 -10.53 -6.20 6.24
CA GLU A 52 -11.08 -5.52 5.06
C GLU A 52 -10.92 -4.01 5.17
N ILE A 53 -11.22 -3.45 6.35
CA ILE A 53 -11.03 -2.03 6.64
C ILE A 53 -9.56 -1.65 6.51
N PHE A 54 -8.64 -2.42 7.09
CA PHE A 54 -7.20 -2.13 6.95
C PHE A 54 -6.75 -2.08 5.48
N LEU A 55 -7.24 -3.00 4.65
CA LEU A 55 -6.90 -3.11 3.24
C LEU A 55 -7.64 -2.14 2.32
N ASP A 56 -8.66 -1.44 2.84
CA ASP A 56 -9.37 -0.43 2.08
C ASP A 56 -8.47 0.78 1.85
N THR A 57 -8.01 0.95 0.62
CA THR A 57 -7.09 2.02 0.21
C THR A 57 -7.80 3.33 -0.14
N ARG A 58 -9.14 3.36 -0.10
CA ARG A 58 -9.96 4.53 -0.45
C ARG A 58 -10.47 5.24 0.79
N ASP A 59 -11.14 4.51 1.68
CA ASP A 59 -11.82 5.13 2.82
C ASP A 59 -10.93 5.12 4.06
N ALA A 60 -10.46 3.95 4.49
CA ALA A 60 -9.64 3.79 5.69
C ALA A 60 -8.15 4.09 5.46
N GLN A 61 -7.62 3.79 4.27
CA GLN A 61 -6.28 4.11 3.77
C GLN A 61 -5.09 3.57 4.59
N CYS A 62 -5.32 2.74 5.61
CA CYS A 62 -4.27 2.20 6.48
C CYS A 62 -3.17 1.48 5.69
N ALA A 63 -3.57 0.60 4.76
CA ALA A 63 -2.65 -0.14 3.90
C ALA A 63 -1.87 0.72 2.89
N ASN A 64 -2.21 2.00 2.68
CA ASN A 64 -1.41 2.88 1.82
C ASN A 64 -0.06 3.22 2.48
N CYS A 65 -0.04 3.31 3.82
CA CYS A 65 1.14 3.71 4.58
C CYS A 65 1.76 2.56 5.37
N HIS A 66 0.93 1.66 5.92
CA HIS A 66 1.36 0.62 6.85
C HIS A 66 1.37 -0.76 6.23
N ARG A 67 2.29 -1.61 6.71
CA ARG A 67 2.43 -3.00 6.27
C ARG A 67 2.19 -3.99 7.40
N ILE A 68 1.43 -5.04 7.10
CA ILE A 68 1.25 -6.23 7.95
C ILE A 68 1.54 -7.47 7.12
N GLN A 69 2.43 -8.34 7.59
CA GLN A 69 2.72 -9.62 6.94
C GLN A 69 3.06 -9.48 5.44
N GLY A 70 3.83 -8.45 5.09
CA GLY A 70 4.23 -8.16 3.71
C GLY A 70 3.22 -7.35 2.88
N VAL A 71 1.99 -7.17 3.36
CA VAL A 71 0.90 -6.48 2.65
C VAL A 71 0.74 -5.04 3.14
N GLY A 72 0.76 -4.08 2.21
CA GLY A 72 0.56 -2.65 2.46
C GLY A 72 1.78 -1.77 2.17
N GLY A 73 1.74 -0.52 2.60
CA GLY A 73 2.72 0.53 2.33
C GLY A 73 3.93 0.51 3.27
N HIS A 74 4.87 1.43 3.02
CA HIS A 74 6.15 1.50 3.71
C HIS A 74 6.52 2.93 4.14
N VAL A 75 5.51 3.77 4.28
CA VAL A 75 5.64 5.13 4.82
C VAL A 75 5.61 5.05 6.35
N GLY A 76 4.58 4.41 6.90
CA GLY A 76 4.44 4.21 8.34
C GLY A 76 5.16 2.96 8.85
N PRO A 77 5.24 2.79 10.18
CA PRO A 77 5.79 1.59 10.78
C PRO A 77 5.07 0.32 10.36
N ALA A 78 5.82 -0.77 10.25
CA ALA A 78 5.24 -2.09 10.09
C ALA A 78 4.41 -2.45 11.33
N LEU A 79 3.15 -2.84 11.12
CA LEU A 79 2.20 -3.08 12.20
C LEU A 79 2.17 -4.54 12.67
N GLY A 80 2.89 -5.45 12.00
CA GLY A 80 2.84 -6.89 12.31
C GLY A 80 3.28 -7.28 13.73
N SER A 81 4.01 -6.42 14.44
CA SER A 81 4.46 -6.65 15.82
C SER A 81 3.89 -5.66 16.83
N ILE A 82 2.96 -4.78 16.44
CA ILE A 82 2.38 -3.82 17.40
C ILE A 82 1.47 -4.51 18.40
N MET A 83 0.88 -5.65 18.01
CA MET A 83 0.01 -6.42 18.88
C MET A 83 0.71 -6.99 20.11
N GLU A 84 2.03 -7.13 20.08
CA GLU A 84 2.83 -7.55 21.25
C GLU A 84 3.24 -6.35 22.10
N ARG A 85 3.37 -5.17 21.50
CA ARG A 85 3.95 -3.97 22.11
C ARG A 85 2.91 -2.98 22.65
N LEU A 86 1.73 -2.95 22.06
CA LEU A 86 0.67 -2.00 22.36
C LEU A 86 -0.60 -2.69 22.83
N ASP A 87 -1.21 -2.15 23.88
CA ASP A 87 -2.56 -2.53 24.29
C ASP A 87 -3.65 -1.91 23.38
N ILE A 88 -4.91 -2.25 23.62
CA ILE A 88 -6.03 -1.76 22.82
C ILE A 88 -6.20 -0.24 22.92
N ARG A 89 -5.96 0.35 24.10
CA ARG A 89 -6.11 1.78 24.33
C ARG A 89 -5.02 2.55 23.60
N GLN A 90 -3.78 2.10 23.68
CA GLN A 90 -2.65 2.70 22.98
C GLN A 90 -2.84 2.66 21.46
N ILE A 91 -3.38 1.56 20.91
CA ILE A 91 -3.74 1.49 19.49
C ILE A 91 -4.86 2.49 19.17
N ALA A 92 -5.91 2.55 20.00
CA ALA A 92 -7.01 3.49 19.79
C ALA A 92 -6.52 4.96 19.83
N GLU A 93 -5.68 5.32 20.80
CA GLU A 93 -5.09 6.64 20.92
C GLU A 93 -4.27 7.01 19.68
N ALA A 94 -3.43 6.10 19.19
CA ALA A 94 -2.63 6.32 17.99
C ALA A 94 -3.51 6.51 16.73
N LEU A 95 -4.64 5.81 16.65
CA LEU A 95 -5.59 5.93 15.55
C LEU A 95 -6.41 7.23 15.61
N ILE A 96 -6.84 7.64 16.80
CA ILE A 96 -7.70 8.83 17.01
C ILE A 96 -6.87 10.11 16.96
N ALA A 97 -5.67 10.11 17.56
CA ALA A 97 -4.81 11.28 17.68
C ALA A 97 -3.34 10.94 17.32
N PRO A 98 -3.04 10.72 16.03
CA PRO A 98 -1.72 10.25 15.58
C PRO A 98 -0.57 11.24 15.88
N SER A 99 -0.86 12.53 16.05
CA SER A 99 0.13 13.56 16.41
C SER A 99 0.39 13.66 17.92
N ARG A 100 -0.41 13.00 18.78
CA ARG A 100 -0.24 13.08 20.24
C ARG A 100 1.08 12.47 20.71
N LYS A 101 1.52 11.41 20.03
CA LYS A 101 2.80 10.74 20.29
C LYS A 101 3.40 10.27 18.97
N LEU A 102 4.44 10.96 18.51
CA LEU A 102 5.19 10.54 17.33
C LEU A 102 6.03 9.29 17.66
N THR A 103 5.98 8.30 16.77
CA THR A 103 6.80 7.09 16.90
C THR A 103 8.24 7.41 16.51
N GLY A 104 9.20 7.01 17.34
CA GLY A 104 10.62 7.23 17.07
C GLY A 104 11.05 6.63 15.72
N GLY A 105 11.79 7.39 14.93
CA GLY A 105 12.18 7.02 13.55
C GLY A 105 11.10 7.29 12.50
N TYR A 106 9.92 7.79 12.90
CA TYR A 106 8.81 8.19 12.02
C TYR A 106 8.38 9.64 12.29
N GLU A 107 9.29 10.46 12.79
CA GLU A 107 9.05 11.89 12.95
C GLU A 107 8.93 12.57 11.59
N THR A 108 7.96 13.48 11.50
CA THR A 108 7.76 14.29 10.30
C THR A 108 8.64 15.51 10.34
N TYR A 109 9.27 15.84 9.22
CA TYR A 109 10.11 17.02 9.06
C TYR A 109 9.59 17.88 7.92
N THR A 110 9.64 19.19 8.11
CA THR A 110 9.42 20.19 7.07
C THR A 110 10.77 20.74 6.63
N ILE A 111 11.00 20.73 5.32
CA ILE A 111 12.25 21.17 4.70
C ILE A 111 11.91 22.34 3.79
N ALA A 112 12.43 23.51 4.14
CA ALA A 112 12.45 24.65 3.24
C ALA A 112 13.69 24.57 2.36
N ARG A 113 13.48 24.65 1.05
CA ARG A 113 14.56 24.67 0.06
C ARG A 113 14.93 26.10 -0.34
N THR A 114 16.15 26.28 -0.81
CA THR A 114 16.66 27.56 -1.33
C THR A 114 15.94 28.00 -2.60
N ASP A 115 15.33 27.07 -3.34
CA ASP A 115 14.46 27.35 -4.49
C ASP A 115 13.00 27.70 -4.10
N GLY A 116 12.74 27.91 -2.81
CA GLY A 116 11.43 28.30 -2.27
C GLY A 116 10.45 27.14 -2.08
N LYS A 117 10.78 25.91 -2.48
CA LYS A 117 9.90 24.75 -2.27
C LYS A 117 9.90 24.31 -0.81
N ILE A 118 8.72 23.96 -0.32
CA ILE A 118 8.55 23.31 0.98
C ILE A 118 8.23 21.84 0.75
N LEU A 119 9.01 20.96 1.38
CA LEU A 119 8.79 19.52 1.38
C LEU A 119 8.45 19.06 2.80
N SER A 120 7.59 18.04 2.91
CA SER A 120 7.23 17.44 4.19
C SER A 120 7.32 15.92 4.08
N GLY A 121 7.99 15.29 5.05
CA GLY A 121 8.23 13.85 4.98
C GLY A 121 9.02 13.27 6.16
N LEU A 122 9.33 11.98 6.05
CA LEU A 122 10.19 11.26 6.98
C LEU A 122 11.65 11.34 6.52
N LYS A 123 12.55 11.60 7.46
CA LYS A 123 13.98 11.59 7.21
C LYS A 123 14.52 10.16 7.25
N LEU A 124 14.73 9.55 6.08
CA LEU A 124 15.21 8.17 6.00
C LEU A 124 16.73 8.07 6.18
N LYS A 125 17.45 9.03 5.62
CA LYS A 125 18.91 9.11 5.71
C LYS A 125 19.32 10.57 5.73
N ASP A 126 20.26 10.87 6.60
CA ASP A 126 20.88 12.18 6.73
C ASP A 126 22.38 11.95 6.93
N SER A 127 23.15 11.98 5.86
CA SER A 127 24.55 11.58 5.89
C SER A 127 25.35 12.29 4.81
N GLY A 128 26.57 12.68 5.15
CA GLY A 128 27.40 13.49 4.27
C GLY A 128 26.63 14.73 3.83
N ASN A 129 26.55 14.93 2.52
CA ASN A 129 25.97 16.12 1.92
C ASN A 129 24.52 15.97 1.40
N GLN A 130 23.88 14.83 1.70
CA GLN A 130 22.56 14.51 1.17
C GLN A 130 21.57 14.14 2.27
N LEU A 131 20.33 14.52 2.04
CA LEU A 131 19.16 14.18 2.83
C LEU A 131 18.19 13.38 1.96
N LEU A 132 17.84 12.18 2.41
CA LEU A 132 16.80 11.36 1.79
C LEU A 132 15.49 11.54 2.54
N LEU A 133 14.51 12.16 1.88
CA LEU A 133 13.18 12.40 2.41
C LEU A 133 12.16 11.49 1.73
N ARG A 134 11.29 10.84 2.52
CA ARG A 134 10.11 10.14 2.02
C ARG A 134 8.84 10.93 2.34
N ASP A 135 8.09 11.32 1.32
CA ASP A 135 6.81 12.02 1.54
C ASP A 135 5.67 11.06 1.94
N GLY A 136 4.49 11.63 2.25
CA GLY A 136 3.29 10.85 2.61
C GLY A 136 2.73 9.96 1.50
N LEU A 137 3.19 10.14 0.25
CA LEU A 137 2.84 9.27 -0.89
C LEU A 137 3.85 8.14 -1.08
N GLY A 138 4.90 8.09 -0.26
CA GLY A 138 5.98 7.12 -0.34
C GLY A 138 7.01 7.44 -1.42
N LYS A 139 7.04 8.67 -1.93
CA LYS A 139 8.07 9.09 -2.89
C LYS A 139 9.33 9.52 -2.13
N ASP A 140 10.44 8.93 -2.55
CA ASP A 140 11.77 9.27 -2.05
C ASP A 140 12.37 10.42 -2.87
N THR A 141 12.86 11.44 -2.18
CA THR A 141 13.53 12.60 -2.77
C THR A 141 14.88 12.80 -2.11
N VAL A 142 15.94 12.77 -2.92
CA VAL A 142 17.28 13.17 -2.49
C VAL A 142 17.40 14.69 -2.60
N ILE A 143 17.83 15.33 -1.51
CA ILE A 143 18.01 16.78 -1.42
C ILE A 143 19.47 17.03 -1.02
N GLN A 144 20.19 17.84 -1.80
CA GLN A 144 21.54 18.27 -1.42
C GLN A 144 21.43 19.28 -0.27
N LYS A 145 22.31 19.21 0.73
CA LYS A 145 22.20 20.07 1.92
C LYS A 145 22.36 21.56 1.59
N GLU A 146 23.12 21.91 0.56
CA GLU A 146 23.23 23.29 0.06
C GLU A 146 21.90 23.83 -0.48
N GLN A 147 21.00 22.94 -0.89
CA GLN A 147 19.66 23.31 -1.35
C GLN A 147 18.67 23.49 -0.20
N ILE A 148 19.10 23.29 1.05
CA ILE A 148 18.24 23.37 2.22
C ILE A 148 18.50 24.68 2.95
N SER A 149 17.46 25.51 3.03
CA SER A 149 17.52 26.74 3.83
C SER A 149 17.11 26.49 5.29
N ARG A 150 16.20 25.53 5.54
CA ARG A 150 15.73 25.19 6.89
C ARG A 150 15.22 23.76 6.98
N ILE A 151 15.47 23.11 8.11
CA ILE A 151 14.84 21.82 8.48
C ILE A 151 14.22 21.98 9.85
N GLU A 152 12.96 21.60 9.98
CA GLU A 152 12.24 21.62 11.25
C GLU A 152 11.52 20.31 11.50
N LYS A 153 11.56 19.85 12.75
CA LYS A 153 10.72 18.74 13.19
C LYS A 153 9.29 19.26 13.36
N SER A 154 8.34 18.64 12.67
CA SER A 154 6.92 18.95 12.78
C SER A 154 6.32 18.26 14.01
N PRO A 155 5.44 18.95 14.78
CA PRO A 155 4.64 18.30 15.80
C PRO A 155 3.48 17.47 15.20
N VAL A 156 3.22 17.60 13.90
CA VAL A 156 2.15 16.91 13.19
C VAL A 156 2.70 15.66 12.51
N SER A 157 2.05 14.52 12.74
CA SER A 157 2.37 13.24 12.09
C SER A 157 2.00 13.24 10.59
N LEU A 158 2.74 12.50 9.77
CA LEU A 158 2.32 12.15 8.41
C LEU A 158 1.07 11.27 8.38
N MET A 159 0.77 10.55 9.46
CA MET A 159 -0.49 9.82 9.57
C MET A 159 -1.64 10.84 9.68
N PRO A 160 -2.58 10.87 8.71
CA PRO A 160 -3.61 11.91 8.68
C PRO A 160 -4.46 11.91 9.94
N ALA A 161 -4.68 13.10 10.51
CA ALA A 161 -5.67 13.29 11.55
C ALA A 161 -7.07 12.95 11.00
N ARG A 162 -7.97 12.50 11.89
CA ARG A 162 -9.37 12.20 11.55
C ARG A 162 -9.57 11.09 10.51
N LEU A 163 -8.54 10.26 10.25
CA LEU A 163 -8.68 9.12 9.34
C LEU A 163 -9.78 8.15 9.83
N VAL A 164 -9.87 7.94 11.15
CA VAL A 164 -10.90 7.12 11.76
C VAL A 164 -12.29 7.76 11.83
N SER A 165 -12.41 9.08 11.62
CA SER A 165 -13.72 9.77 11.62
C SER A 165 -14.61 9.35 10.44
N ARG A 166 -14.03 8.66 9.44
CA ARG A 166 -14.77 8.04 8.33
C ARG A 166 -15.33 6.66 8.68
N LEU A 167 -14.94 6.10 9.83
CA LEU A 167 -15.32 4.76 10.25
C LEU A 167 -16.50 4.85 11.22
N SER A 168 -17.42 3.87 11.14
CA SER A 168 -18.39 3.66 12.22
C SER A 168 -17.67 3.21 13.50
N ARG A 169 -18.32 3.37 14.67
CA ARG A 169 -17.75 2.83 15.92
C ARG A 169 -17.54 1.32 15.86
N LYS A 170 -18.41 0.61 15.13
CA LYS A 170 -18.27 -0.84 14.87
C LYS A 170 -17.04 -1.14 14.01
N ASP A 171 -16.80 -0.35 12.97
CA ASP A 171 -15.64 -0.54 12.09
C ASP A 171 -14.32 -0.22 12.81
N LEU A 172 -14.26 0.83 13.65
CA LEU A 172 -13.08 1.07 14.48
C LEU A 172 -12.81 -0.11 15.43
N VAL A 173 -13.86 -0.63 16.08
CA VAL A 173 -13.77 -1.84 16.93
C VAL A 173 -13.22 -3.03 16.15
N ASN A 174 -13.73 -3.27 14.94
CA ASN A 174 -13.27 -4.35 14.07
C ASN A 174 -11.81 -4.16 13.63
N LEU A 175 -11.43 -2.94 13.21
CA LEU A 175 -10.06 -2.60 12.83
C LEU A 175 -9.07 -2.87 13.97
N ILE A 176 -9.37 -2.41 15.18
CA ILE A 176 -8.49 -2.64 16.35
C ILE A 176 -8.47 -4.13 16.70
N SER A 177 -9.60 -4.83 16.60
CA SER A 177 -9.65 -6.29 16.78
C SER A 177 -8.72 -7.01 15.80
N PHE A 178 -8.69 -6.61 14.54
CA PHE A 178 -7.72 -7.12 13.56
C PHE A 178 -6.27 -6.77 13.90
N LEU A 179 -5.99 -5.52 14.29
CA LEU A 179 -4.65 -5.08 14.69
C LEU A 179 -4.12 -5.82 15.92
N LYS A 180 -4.99 -6.40 16.75
CA LYS A 180 -4.64 -7.23 17.92
C LYS A 180 -4.71 -8.73 17.68
N ASN A 181 -5.11 -9.20 16.49
CA ASN A 181 -5.33 -10.62 16.24
C ASN A 181 -4.24 -11.22 15.32
N PRO A 182 -3.25 -11.96 15.87
CA PRO A 182 -2.15 -12.54 15.09
C PRO A 182 -2.64 -13.50 14.02
N ALA A 183 -3.59 -14.38 14.36
CA ALA A 183 -4.13 -15.36 13.42
C ALA A 183 -4.79 -14.70 12.20
N ALA A 184 -5.50 -13.59 12.41
CA ALA A 184 -6.11 -12.81 11.34
C ALA A 184 -5.06 -12.09 10.49
N GLN A 185 -4.01 -11.53 11.10
CA GLN A 185 -2.89 -10.92 10.38
C GLN A 185 -2.13 -11.94 9.54
N LEU A 186 -1.84 -13.13 10.07
CA LEU A 186 -1.18 -14.22 9.34
C LEU A 186 -1.95 -14.65 8.08
N LYS A 187 -3.26 -14.38 7.98
CA LYS A 187 -4.02 -14.60 6.73
C LYS A 187 -3.60 -13.65 5.59
N LEU A 188 -2.90 -12.55 5.87
CA LEU A 188 -2.30 -11.70 4.84
C LEU A 188 -1.02 -12.29 4.25
N ASN A 189 -0.37 -13.21 4.94
CA ASN A 189 0.88 -13.80 4.48
C ASN A 189 0.72 -14.44 3.10
N GLY A 190 1.72 -14.18 2.28
CA GLY A 190 1.82 -14.78 0.97
C GLY A 190 1.05 -14.05 -0.12
N ARG A 191 0.26 -13.00 0.17
CA ARG A 191 -0.65 -12.43 -0.82
C ARG A 191 -0.02 -11.34 -1.67
N LEU A 192 -0.32 -11.36 -2.98
CA LEU A 192 -0.08 -10.24 -3.87
C LEU A 192 -1.00 -9.08 -3.46
N SER A 193 -0.42 -7.98 -3.02
CA SER A 193 -1.16 -6.80 -2.58
C SER A 193 -0.99 -5.60 -3.50
N ARG A 194 0.13 -5.53 -4.22
CA ARG A 194 0.48 -4.43 -5.11
C ARG A 194 1.33 -4.98 -6.26
N ALA A 195 1.06 -4.48 -7.46
CA ALA A 195 1.72 -4.94 -8.69
C ALA A 195 1.74 -3.82 -9.73
N TRP A 196 2.63 -3.95 -10.71
CA TRP A 196 2.63 -3.12 -11.90
C TRP A 196 1.71 -3.71 -12.96
N ILE A 197 0.93 -2.89 -13.66
CA ILE A 197 0.08 -3.30 -14.77
C ILE A 197 0.42 -2.52 -16.04
N THR A 198 0.39 -3.19 -17.19
CA THR A 198 0.51 -2.55 -18.50
C THR A 198 -0.41 -3.22 -19.53
N GLY A 199 -0.85 -2.44 -20.53
CA GLY A 199 -1.88 -2.81 -21.50
C GLY A 199 -2.58 -1.59 -22.10
N PRO A 200 -3.62 -1.79 -22.94
CA PRO A 200 -4.22 -3.07 -23.28
C PRO A 200 -3.49 -3.77 -24.44
N PHE A 201 -3.44 -5.09 -24.39
CA PHE A 201 -2.94 -5.96 -25.46
C PHE A 201 -4.09 -6.76 -26.09
N SER A 202 -3.80 -7.48 -27.18
CA SER A 202 -4.79 -8.42 -27.76
C SER A 202 -5.29 -9.40 -26.70
N ARG A 203 -6.56 -9.82 -26.80
CA ARG A 203 -7.20 -10.75 -25.85
C ARG A 203 -6.47 -12.09 -25.72
N SER A 204 -5.73 -12.50 -26.76
CA SER A 204 -4.96 -13.74 -26.73
C SER A 204 -3.86 -13.67 -25.68
N ILE A 205 -3.83 -14.66 -24.79
CA ILE A 205 -2.79 -14.83 -23.77
C ILE A 205 -1.56 -15.59 -24.27
N SER A 206 -1.63 -16.15 -25.48
CA SER A 206 -0.56 -16.97 -26.05
C SER A 206 0.48 -16.16 -26.83
N ARG A 207 0.11 -14.97 -27.33
CA ARG A 207 1.06 -14.08 -28.00
C ARG A 207 2.14 -13.63 -27.02
N THR A 208 3.35 -13.42 -27.50
CA THR A 208 4.47 -12.94 -26.68
C THR A 208 4.76 -11.49 -26.99
N GLU A 209 5.21 -10.75 -25.98
CA GLU A 209 5.68 -9.37 -26.11
C GLU A 209 7.18 -9.29 -25.77
N PRO A 210 7.97 -8.42 -26.42
CA PRO A 210 9.42 -8.35 -26.25
C PRO A 210 9.87 -8.20 -24.79
N PHE A 211 9.14 -7.41 -23.99
CA PHE A 211 9.48 -7.15 -22.60
C PHE A 211 9.29 -8.36 -21.68
N GLU A 212 8.64 -9.46 -22.12
CA GLU A 212 8.53 -10.68 -21.30
C GLU A 212 9.89 -11.28 -20.94
N LYS A 213 10.92 -11.03 -21.76
CA LYS A 213 12.29 -11.47 -21.47
C LYS A 213 12.93 -10.72 -20.32
N ASN A 214 12.60 -9.44 -20.15
CA ASN A 214 13.16 -8.56 -19.13
C ASN A 214 12.14 -7.46 -18.75
N PRO A 215 11.09 -7.81 -17.98
CA PRO A 215 10.05 -6.86 -17.63
C PRO A 215 10.60 -5.84 -16.62
N ASP A 216 10.50 -4.56 -16.98
CA ASP A 216 11.06 -3.46 -16.19
C ASP A 216 10.05 -2.29 -16.13
N PRO A 217 9.40 -2.05 -14.98
CA PRO A 217 8.49 -0.94 -14.78
C PRO A 217 9.12 0.45 -14.91
N ALA A 218 10.45 0.56 -14.78
CA ALA A 218 11.15 1.82 -14.98
C ALA A 218 11.32 2.17 -16.47
N LYS A 219 11.03 1.23 -17.38
CA LYS A 219 11.10 1.41 -18.83
C LYS A 219 9.70 1.37 -19.44
N VAL A 220 9.57 2.00 -20.60
CA VAL A 220 8.36 1.89 -21.42
C VAL A 220 8.25 0.46 -21.94
N ALA A 221 7.07 -0.15 -21.79
CA ALA A 221 6.78 -1.44 -22.41
C ALA A 221 6.52 -1.24 -23.90
N VAL A 222 7.34 -1.86 -24.74
CA VAL A 222 7.17 -1.85 -26.20
C VAL A 222 6.49 -3.15 -26.62
N SER A 223 5.32 -3.07 -27.24
CA SER A 223 4.62 -4.24 -27.77
C SER A 223 5.32 -4.79 -29.02
N SER A 224 5.00 -6.04 -29.36
CA SER A 224 5.35 -6.68 -30.64
C SER A 224 4.91 -5.88 -31.88
N THR A 225 3.91 -5.00 -31.75
CA THR A 225 3.43 -4.11 -32.82
C THR A 225 4.07 -2.71 -32.78
N GLY A 226 5.09 -2.50 -31.93
CA GLY A 226 5.75 -1.20 -31.75
C GLY A 226 4.99 -0.19 -30.89
N LYS A 227 3.88 -0.57 -30.24
CA LYS A 227 3.11 0.34 -29.38
C LYS A 227 3.85 0.57 -28.06
N LEU A 228 3.98 1.83 -27.68
CA LEU A 228 4.56 2.26 -26.41
C LEU A 228 3.48 2.28 -25.31
N LEU A 229 3.73 1.61 -24.19
CA LEU A 229 2.81 1.46 -23.08
C LEU A 229 3.51 1.74 -21.75
N GLN A 230 2.87 2.53 -20.88
CA GLN A 230 3.38 2.86 -19.55
C GLN A 230 2.89 1.85 -18.51
N TRP A 231 3.78 1.50 -17.59
CA TRP A 231 3.41 0.73 -16.40
C TRP A 231 2.67 1.63 -15.41
N LYS A 232 1.62 1.09 -14.80
CA LYS A 232 0.89 1.75 -13.72
C LYS A 232 0.88 0.87 -12.49
N LEU A 233 0.96 1.49 -11.34
CA LEU A 233 0.95 0.78 -10.07
C LEU A 233 -0.50 0.58 -9.63
N ILE A 234 -0.86 -0.65 -9.28
CA ILE A 234 -2.20 -1.04 -8.86
C ILE A 234 -2.16 -1.84 -7.56
N ASN A 235 -3.26 -1.78 -6.83
CA ASN A 235 -3.44 -2.50 -5.57
C ASN A 235 -4.48 -3.62 -5.75
N ALA A 236 -4.28 -4.71 -5.02
CA ALA A 236 -5.33 -5.71 -4.82
C ALA A 236 -6.42 -5.15 -3.91
N ARG A 237 -7.65 -5.65 -4.09
CA ARG A 237 -8.76 -5.41 -3.17
C ARG A 237 -8.54 -6.15 -1.85
N ALA A 238 -9.42 -5.92 -0.89
CA ALA A 238 -9.38 -6.55 0.44
C ALA A 238 -9.44 -8.09 0.43
N ASP A 239 -10.02 -8.69 -0.60
CA ASP A 239 -10.07 -10.15 -0.81
C ASP A 239 -8.73 -10.72 -1.35
N GLY A 240 -7.80 -9.85 -1.74
CA GLY A 240 -6.52 -10.21 -2.35
C GLY A 240 -6.58 -10.36 -3.88
N LEU A 241 -7.68 -9.93 -4.51
CA LEU A 241 -7.84 -9.94 -5.96
C LEU A 241 -7.55 -8.56 -6.55
N ILE A 242 -6.73 -8.53 -7.59
CA ILE A 242 -6.57 -7.39 -8.48
C ILE A 242 -7.71 -7.44 -9.51
N GLN A 243 -8.46 -6.35 -9.65
CA GLN A 243 -9.47 -6.20 -10.70
C GLN A 243 -8.87 -5.51 -11.93
N LEU A 244 -9.03 -6.14 -13.10
CA LEU A 244 -8.66 -5.61 -14.40
C LEU A 244 -9.77 -4.70 -14.89
N ALA A 245 -9.59 -3.38 -14.72
CA ALA A 245 -10.53 -2.36 -15.16
C ALA A 245 -9.81 -1.14 -15.75
N GLY A 246 -10.58 -0.29 -16.42
CA GLY A 246 -10.09 0.97 -16.99
C GLY A 246 -9.28 0.81 -18.28
N PRO A 247 -8.63 1.89 -18.75
CA PRO A 247 -8.05 1.93 -20.09
C PRO A 247 -6.86 0.97 -20.28
N VAL A 248 -6.10 0.67 -19.23
CA VAL A 248 -4.95 -0.25 -19.30
C VAL A 248 -5.41 -1.71 -19.43
N ALA A 249 -6.59 -2.03 -18.91
CA ALA A 249 -7.19 -3.36 -18.98
C ALA A 249 -8.60 -3.28 -19.57
N ALA A 250 -8.71 -2.75 -20.79
CA ALA A 250 -9.98 -2.53 -21.45
C ALA A 250 -10.77 -3.84 -21.69
N LYS A 251 -12.07 -3.73 -21.91
CA LYS A 251 -12.91 -4.86 -22.34
C LYS A 251 -12.38 -5.48 -23.65
N LYS A 252 -12.52 -6.80 -23.82
CA LYS A 252 -12.02 -7.57 -24.96
C LYS A 252 -10.49 -7.45 -25.18
N SER A 253 -9.72 -7.27 -24.12
CA SER A 253 -8.26 -7.16 -24.18
C SER A 253 -7.55 -8.19 -23.29
N SER A 254 -6.23 -8.07 -23.14
CA SER A 254 -5.49 -8.62 -22.00
C SER A 254 -4.55 -7.57 -21.42
N ALA A 255 -4.11 -7.78 -20.17
CA ALA A 255 -3.13 -6.94 -19.51
C ALA A 255 -2.03 -7.80 -18.86
N TYR A 256 -0.83 -7.24 -18.77
CA TYR A 256 0.27 -7.83 -18.00
C TYR A 256 0.30 -7.25 -16.60
N ILE A 257 0.47 -8.12 -15.61
CA ILE A 257 0.62 -7.77 -14.21
C ILE A 257 1.96 -8.32 -13.74
N LEU A 258 2.88 -7.44 -13.34
CA LEU A 258 4.21 -7.77 -12.85
C LEU A 258 4.29 -7.57 -11.34
N ALA A 259 4.78 -8.61 -10.67
CA ALA A 259 5.23 -8.57 -9.29
C ALA A 259 6.63 -9.18 -9.18
N LEU A 260 7.30 -8.90 -8.08
CA LEU A 260 8.65 -9.33 -7.78
C LEU A 260 8.66 -10.13 -6.48
N MET A 261 9.26 -11.32 -6.52
CA MET A 261 9.38 -12.20 -5.37
C MET A 261 10.85 -12.28 -4.92
N LYS A 262 11.17 -11.71 -3.76
CA LYS A 262 12.49 -11.91 -3.11
C LYS A 262 12.47 -13.23 -2.35
N SER A 263 13.49 -14.06 -2.58
CA SER A 263 13.76 -15.27 -1.81
C SER A 263 15.10 -15.16 -1.11
N ASP A 264 15.15 -15.54 0.16
CA ASP A 264 16.37 -15.56 0.98
C ASP A 264 17.37 -16.65 0.55
N ARG A 265 16.88 -17.71 -0.09
CA ARG A 265 17.65 -18.84 -0.61
C ARG A 265 17.02 -19.39 -1.88
N GLU A 266 17.74 -20.27 -2.57
CA GLU A 266 17.14 -21.09 -3.60
C GLU A 266 16.19 -22.11 -2.93
N ARG A 267 14.96 -22.22 -3.44
CA ARG A 267 13.93 -23.09 -2.85
C ARG A 267 12.74 -23.30 -3.78
N GLU A 268 11.96 -24.33 -3.50
CA GLU A 268 10.61 -24.45 -4.03
C GLU A 268 9.61 -23.60 -3.23
N ALA A 269 8.58 -23.14 -3.94
CA ALA A 269 7.41 -22.49 -3.38
C ALA A 269 6.17 -22.92 -4.16
N VAL A 270 5.01 -22.87 -3.51
CA VAL A 270 3.72 -23.11 -4.16
C VAL A 270 3.02 -21.78 -4.36
N LEU A 271 2.69 -21.46 -5.60
CA LEU A 271 1.75 -20.39 -5.93
C LEU A 271 0.33 -20.95 -5.95
N ARG A 272 -0.56 -20.29 -5.23
CA ARG A 272 -2.01 -20.47 -5.32
C ARG A 272 -2.56 -19.34 -6.19
N LEU A 273 -3.17 -19.70 -7.30
CA LEU A 273 -3.69 -18.78 -8.30
C LEU A 273 -5.22 -18.74 -8.21
N ASP A 274 -5.78 -17.53 -8.27
CA ASP A 274 -7.21 -17.29 -8.45
C ASP A 274 -7.37 -16.35 -9.65
N HIS A 275 -8.08 -16.76 -10.69
CA HIS A 275 -8.32 -15.92 -11.85
C HIS A 275 -9.69 -16.20 -12.44
N SER A 276 -10.35 -15.15 -12.92
CA SER A 276 -11.70 -15.23 -13.47
C SER A 276 -11.75 -15.37 -14.99
N SER A 277 -10.60 -15.51 -15.66
CA SER A 277 -10.50 -15.63 -17.11
C SER A 277 -9.18 -16.28 -17.51
N GLY A 278 -8.91 -16.42 -18.82
CA GLY A 278 -7.66 -17.00 -19.29
C GLY A 278 -6.43 -16.26 -18.75
N MET A 279 -5.43 -17.00 -18.29
CA MET A 279 -4.21 -16.52 -17.67
C MET A 279 -2.99 -17.30 -18.15
N ARG A 280 -1.88 -16.59 -18.41
CA ARG A 280 -0.52 -17.15 -18.55
C ARG A 280 0.37 -16.56 -17.47
N LEU A 281 1.19 -17.39 -16.84
CA LEU A 281 2.15 -16.97 -15.81
C LEU A 281 3.57 -17.32 -16.24
N LEU A 282 4.45 -16.34 -16.12
CA LEU A 282 5.88 -16.49 -16.31
C LEU A 282 6.61 -16.26 -14.99
N VAL A 283 7.58 -17.12 -14.71
CA VAL A 283 8.54 -16.95 -13.63
C VAL A 283 9.92 -16.86 -14.24
N ASN A 284 10.65 -15.77 -13.98
CA ASN A 284 11.97 -15.51 -14.58
C ASN A 284 11.99 -15.70 -16.11
N SER A 285 10.98 -15.14 -16.78
CA SER A 285 10.81 -15.18 -18.25
C SER A 285 10.45 -16.55 -18.85
N GLU A 286 10.25 -17.58 -18.01
CA GLU A 286 9.81 -18.91 -18.43
C GLU A 286 8.32 -19.09 -18.12
N THR A 287 7.53 -19.58 -19.09
CA THR A 287 6.12 -19.88 -18.85
C THR A 287 5.98 -21.12 -17.97
N VAL A 288 5.40 -20.94 -16.79
CA VAL A 288 5.18 -22.03 -15.81
C VAL A 288 3.72 -22.44 -15.69
N TYR A 289 2.78 -21.63 -16.19
CA TYR A 289 1.36 -21.94 -16.18
C TYR A 289 0.64 -21.22 -17.31
N SER A 290 -0.35 -21.90 -17.92
CA SER A 290 -1.23 -21.32 -18.93
C SER A 290 -2.58 -22.04 -18.91
N SER A 291 -3.66 -21.28 -18.69
CA SER A 291 -5.04 -21.77 -18.78
C SER A 291 -5.89 -20.78 -19.56
N ARG A 292 -6.78 -21.28 -20.42
CA ARG A 292 -7.80 -20.45 -21.09
C ARG A 292 -9.07 -20.28 -20.26
N ASN A 293 -9.26 -21.16 -19.28
CA ASN A 293 -10.47 -21.22 -18.45
C ASN A 293 -10.19 -20.59 -17.08
N PRO A 294 -11.18 -19.91 -16.47
CA PRO A 294 -11.10 -19.46 -15.09
C PRO A 294 -10.74 -20.60 -14.15
N ALA A 295 -9.96 -20.31 -13.12
CA ALA A 295 -9.67 -21.29 -12.08
C ALA A 295 -9.49 -20.60 -10.73
N ARG A 296 -10.06 -21.20 -9.69
CA ARG A 296 -9.88 -20.76 -8.31
C ARG A 296 -8.95 -21.70 -7.59
N ASN A 297 -8.03 -21.14 -6.79
CA ASN A 297 -7.11 -21.90 -5.94
C ASN A 297 -6.24 -22.94 -6.68
N SER A 298 -5.90 -22.73 -7.95
CA SER A 298 -4.95 -23.61 -8.66
C SER A 298 -3.60 -23.57 -7.95
N ARG A 299 -3.02 -24.74 -7.67
CA ARG A 299 -1.71 -24.86 -7.02
C ARG A 299 -0.65 -25.11 -8.09
N LEU A 300 0.43 -24.34 -8.04
CA LEU A 300 1.56 -24.44 -8.96
C LEU A 300 2.87 -24.43 -8.17
N SER A 301 3.63 -25.50 -8.23
CA SER A 301 5.00 -25.53 -7.69
C SER A 301 5.93 -24.76 -8.63
N ILE A 302 6.73 -23.87 -8.07
CA ILE A 302 7.76 -23.10 -8.78
C ILE A 302 9.09 -23.20 -8.04
N ARG A 303 10.19 -23.14 -8.78
CA ARG A 303 11.54 -23.02 -8.22
C ARG A 303 11.97 -21.56 -8.23
N LEU A 304 12.35 -21.05 -7.07
CA LEU A 304 12.83 -19.69 -6.88
C LEU A 304 14.35 -19.71 -6.70
N ARG A 305 15.02 -18.80 -7.38
CA ARG A 305 16.45 -18.51 -7.17
C ARG A 305 16.61 -17.66 -5.91
N LYS A 306 17.77 -17.74 -5.25
CA LYS A 306 18.13 -16.76 -4.21
C LYS A 306 18.10 -15.35 -4.81
N GLY A 307 17.56 -14.39 -4.08
CA GLY A 307 17.39 -13.02 -4.55
C GLY A 307 16.05 -12.78 -5.24
N TRP A 308 16.02 -11.89 -6.23
CA TRP A 308 14.80 -11.43 -6.87
C TRP A 308 14.38 -12.33 -8.03
N ASN A 309 13.10 -12.72 -8.04
CA ASN A 309 12.45 -13.48 -9.11
C ASN A 309 11.30 -12.65 -9.69
N THR A 310 11.12 -12.64 -11.01
CA THR A 310 10.00 -11.94 -11.65
C THR A 310 8.78 -12.86 -11.73
N ILE A 311 7.62 -12.36 -11.33
CA ILE A 311 6.31 -13.04 -11.43
C ILE A 311 5.46 -12.21 -12.39
N LEU A 312 5.38 -12.62 -13.66
CA LEU A 312 4.70 -11.87 -14.72
C LEU A 312 3.46 -12.66 -15.19
N SER A 313 2.29 -12.09 -14.96
CA SER A 313 1.01 -12.70 -15.35
C SER A 313 0.42 -11.94 -16.54
N ARG A 314 0.01 -12.64 -17.61
CA ARG A 314 -0.86 -12.10 -18.65
C ARG A 314 -2.27 -12.62 -18.43
N VAL A 315 -3.23 -11.73 -18.22
CA VAL A 315 -4.63 -12.10 -17.92
C VAL A 315 -5.54 -11.49 -18.98
N SER A 316 -6.38 -12.32 -19.59
CA SER A 316 -7.41 -11.86 -20.52
C SER A 316 -8.56 -11.18 -19.77
N ASN A 317 -9.16 -10.17 -20.40
CA ASN A 317 -10.27 -9.40 -19.86
C ASN A 317 -11.43 -9.31 -20.85
N PRO A 318 -12.20 -10.39 -21.06
CA PRO A 318 -13.30 -10.42 -22.03
C PRO A 318 -14.42 -9.42 -21.71
N THR A 319 -14.70 -9.23 -20.42
CA THR A 319 -15.87 -8.49 -19.91
C THR A 319 -15.55 -7.09 -19.41
N GLY A 320 -14.29 -6.80 -19.05
CA GLY A 320 -13.86 -5.50 -18.52
C GLY A 320 -13.73 -5.44 -17.00
N ASP A 321 -13.85 -6.60 -16.33
CA ASP A 321 -13.88 -6.73 -14.87
C ASP A 321 -13.18 -8.02 -14.36
N SER A 322 -12.36 -8.67 -15.20
CA SER A 322 -11.66 -9.90 -14.81
C SER A 322 -10.72 -9.68 -13.61
N THR A 323 -10.39 -10.75 -12.90
CA THR A 323 -9.62 -10.67 -11.65
C THR A 323 -8.42 -11.62 -11.64
N LEU A 324 -7.40 -11.24 -10.87
CA LEU A 324 -6.20 -12.03 -10.57
C LEU A 324 -5.86 -11.96 -9.08
N GLY A 325 -5.71 -13.11 -8.45
CA GLY A 325 -5.12 -13.28 -7.14
C GLY A 325 -3.93 -14.23 -7.21
N ILE A 326 -2.85 -13.89 -6.51
CA ILE A 326 -1.70 -14.77 -6.30
C ILE A 326 -1.42 -14.83 -4.81
N ARG A 327 -1.29 -16.04 -4.29
CA ARG A 327 -0.77 -16.30 -2.95
C ARG A 327 0.40 -17.27 -3.02
N TYR A 328 1.39 -17.14 -2.14
CA TYR A 328 2.51 -18.08 -2.05
C TYR A 328 2.61 -18.74 -0.67
N GLU A 329 3.12 -19.97 -0.66
CA GLU A 329 3.47 -20.72 0.53
C GLU A 329 4.76 -21.54 0.32
N PRO A 330 5.64 -21.67 1.34
CA PRO A 330 5.56 -21.03 2.66
C PRO A 330 5.91 -19.53 2.60
N ALA A 331 5.34 -18.73 3.50
CA ALA A 331 5.60 -17.29 3.50
C ALA A 331 6.98 -16.89 4.05
N ARG A 332 7.53 -17.68 4.98
CA ARG A 332 8.81 -17.39 5.65
C ARG A 332 9.96 -17.38 4.64
N GLY A 333 10.72 -16.28 4.62
CA GLY A 333 11.87 -16.10 3.73
C GLY A 333 11.49 -15.62 2.32
N LEU A 334 10.20 -15.43 2.04
CA LEU A 334 9.68 -14.97 0.76
C LEU A 334 8.92 -13.65 0.91
N ARG A 335 9.13 -12.73 -0.03
CA ARG A 335 8.41 -11.45 -0.08
C ARG A 335 7.98 -11.12 -1.50
N LEU A 336 6.66 -11.08 -1.73
CA LEU A 336 6.07 -10.62 -2.99
C LEU A 336 5.70 -9.14 -2.90
N THR A 337 6.17 -8.34 -3.87
CA THR A 337 6.08 -6.88 -3.86
C THR A 337 6.09 -6.33 -5.29
N ALA A 338 5.70 -5.07 -5.48
CA ALA A 338 5.86 -4.38 -6.75
C ALA A 338 7.28 -3.85 -6.97
N ASP A 339 8.02 -3.56 -5.88
CA ASP A 339 9.28 -2.82 -5.93
C ASP A 339 10.46 -3.62 -5.34
N ARG A 340 11.64 -3.46 -5.93
CA ARG A 340 12.91 -3.98 -5.40
C ARG A 340 13.36 -3.12 -4.22
N GLN A 341 12.88 -3.42 -3.04
CA GLN A 341 13.34 -2.77 -1.80
C GLN A 341 14.21 -3.76 -1.05
N ASP A 342 15.48 -3.49 -0.78
CA ASP A 342 16.30 -4.52 -0.12
C ASP A 342 15.92 -4.82 1.33
#